data_AF-A0A949X1M8-F1
#
_entry.id   AF-A0A949X1M8-F1
#
_cell.length_a   1.000
_cell.length_b   1.000
_cell.length_c   1.000
_cell.angle_alpha   90.00
_cell.angle_beta   90.00
_cell.angle_gamma   90.00
#
_symmetry.space_group_name_H-M   'P 1'
#
loop_
_entity.id
_entity.type
_entity.pdbx_description
1 polymer ?
#
loop_
_entity_poly.entity_id
_entity_poly.type
_entity_poly.pdbx_seq_one_letter_code
_entity_poly.pdbx_strand_id
1 'polypeptide(L)'
;MARRRRRFVPPKNDPPLGLDWIEYRYVKRARRDYDEIKGKFTKIRRDFITDIAESEGPKLAALGITAKEIAGMREGIVPEGFAVHHIKPLDSTGGTNDRDNLVLLPQTPYHDAIHAYLAPQLGSLKVSRGRTVKLPVVKGPVFVPPANDLAAFAAARRDAWQDRRGDDLPRVAAPKTAPRTDLGGLAP
;
A
#
# COMPACT_ATOMS: atom_id res chain seq x y z
N MET A 1 17.92 16.04 15.05
CA MET A 1 16.58 16.02 15.67
C MET A 1 15.80 14.86 15.07
N ALA A 2 15.42 13.85 15.86
CA ALA A 2 14.65 12.71 15.37
C ALA A 2 13.24 13.18 14.98
N ARG A 3 12.92 13.20 13.68
CA ARG A 3 11.57 13.53 13.19
C ARG A 3 10.60 12.46 13.66
N ARG A 4 9.74 12.82 14.62
CA ARG A 4 8.60 12.02 15.04
C ARG A 4 7.75 11.74 13.80
N ARG A 5 7.66 10.48 13.34
CA ARG A 5 6.68 10.10 12.32
C ARG A 5 5.33 10.62 12.78
N ARG A 6 4.72 11.55 12.04
CA ARG A 6 3.37 12.04 12.35
C ARG A 6 2.47 10.81 12.33
N ARG A 7 1.94 10.45 13.50
CA ARG A 7 0.97 9.35 13.63
C ARG A 7 -0.23 9.77 12.80
N PHE A 8 -0.61 8.96 11.81
CA PHE A 8 -1.86 9.18 11.07
C PHE A 8 -3.01 9.23 12.08
N VAL A 9 -3.76 10.34 12.08
CA VAL A 9 -4.94 10.51 12.91
C VAL A 9 -6.13 10.20 12.00
N PRO A 10 -6.86 9.09 12.23
CA PRO A 10 -7.99 8.77 11.38
C PRO A 10 -9.08 9.85 11.50
N PRO A 11 -9.86 10.09 10.43
CA PRO A 11 -11.06 10.91 10.51
C PRO A 11 -11.99 10.39 11.62
N LYS A 12 -12.72 11.28 12.31
CA LYS A 12 -13.66 10.90 13.38
C LYS A 12 -14.91 10.13 12.89
N ASN A 13 -14.98 9.81 11.60
CA ASN A 13 -16.09 9.06 11.03
C ASN A 13 -16.04 7.60 11.49
N ASP A 14 -17.21 7.02 11.78
CA ASP A 14 -17.38 5.61 12.17
C ASP A 14 -18.13 4.86 11.05
N PRO A 15 -17.46 4.10 10.17
CA PRO A 15 -16.02 3.85 10.00
C PRO A 15 -15.28 4.98 9.25
N PRO A 16 -13.93 4.96 9.22
CA PRO A 16 -13.18 6.04 8.61
C PRO A 16 -13.46 6.15 7.10
N LEU A 17 -13.39 7.39 6.58
CA LEU A 17 -13.54 7.69 5.15
C LEU A 17 -14.88 7.25 4.53
N GLY A 18 -15.92 7.04 5.35
CA GLY A 18 -17.24 6.64 4.86
C GLY A 18 -17.30 5.21 4.31
N LEU A 19 -16.34 4.35 4.69
CA LEU A 19 -16.36 2.94 4.34
C LEU A 19 -17.53 2.22 5.03
N ASP A 20 -18.11 1.24 4.34
CA ASP A 20 -19.01 0.28 4.98
C ASP A 20 -18.25 -0.59 5.98
N TRP A 21 -18.97 -1.27 6.88
CA TRP A 21 -18.38 -2.22 7.82
C TRP A 21 -19.28 -3.43 8.06
N ILE A 22 -18.66 -4.50 8.53
CA ILE A 22 -19.35 -5.70 9.01
C ILE A 22 -18.92 -6.02 10.44
N GLU A 23 -19.81 -6.72 11.16
CA GLU A 23 -19.41 -7.42 12.37
C GLU A 23 -18.53 -8.61 11.99
N TYR A 24 -17.30 -8.62 12.51
CA TYR A 24 -16.34 -9.69 12.27
C TYR A 24 -15.88 -10.29 13.58
N ARG A 25 -16.02 -11.61 13.72
CA ARG A 25 -15.45 -12.35 14.84
C ARG A 25 -13.95 -12.50 14.63
N TYR A 26 -13.18 -11.58 15.20
CA TYR A 26 -11.73 -11.66 15.21
C TYR A 26 -11.27 -12.68 16.26
N VAL A 27 -10.37 -13.59 15.91
CA VAL A 27 -9.71 -14.50 16.85
C VAL A 27 -8.21 -14.46 16.61
N LYS A 28 -7.43 -14.08 17.62
CA LYS A 28 -5.98 -13.89 17.48
C LYS A 28 -5.30 -15.23 17.16
N ARG A 29 -4.63 -15.28 16.02
CA ARG A 29 -3.84 -16.43 15.57
C ARG A 29 -2.58 -16.60 16.42
N ALA A 30 -2.10 -17.84 16.55
CA ALA A 30 -0.79 -18.11 17.12
C ALA A 30 0.33 -17.52 16.26
N ARG A 31 1.43 -17.11 16.90
CA ARG A 31 2.51 -16.42 16.20
C ARG A 31 3.16 -17.29 15.11
N ARG A 32 3.36 -18.58 15.40
CA ARG A 32 3.92 -19.56 14.46
C ARG A 32 3.09 -19.63 13.16
N ASP A 33 1.78 -19.80 13.27
CA ASP A 33 0.90 -19.92 12.11
C ASP A 33 0.85 -18.62 11.31
N TYR A 34 0.91 -17.47 12.00
CA TYR A 34 0.99 -16.17 11.35
C TYR A 34 2.28 -16.04 10.52
N ASP A 35 3.42 -16.39 11.10
CA ASP A 35 4.72 -16.27 10.42
C ASP A 35 4.81 -17.23 9.22
N GLU A 36 4.24 -18.44 9.31
CA GLU A 36 4.18 -19.38 8.18
C GLU A 36 3.39 -18.81 6.99
N ILE A 37 2.20 -18.27 7.24
CA ILE A 37 1.34 -17.72 6.19
C ILE A 37 1.94 -16.42 5.65
N LYS A 38 2.49 -15.57 6.52
CA LYS A 38 3.20 -14.36 6.11
C LYS A 38 4.38 -14.67 5.20
N GLY A 39 5.12 -15.74 5.45
CA GLY A 39 6.24 -16.17 4.61
C GLY A 39 5.84 -16.46 3.15
N LYS A 40 4.61 -16.91 2.93
CA LYS A 40 4.07 -17.19 1.58
C LYS A 40 3.56 -15.93 0.88
N PHE A 41 3.31 -14.84 1.61
CA PHE A 41 2.64 -13.65 1.10
C PHE A 41 3.43 -12.94 -0.02
N THR A 42 4.77 -12.93 0.02
CA THR A 42 5.56 -12.23 -0.99
C THR A 42 5.28 -12.74 -2.40
N LYS A 43 5.23 -14.06 -2.59
CA LYS A 43 4.90 -14.69 -3.87
C LYS A 43 3.44 -14.42 -4.26
N ILE A 44 2.52 -14.64 -3.33
CA ILE A 44 1.09 -14.46 -3.58
C ILE A 44 0.75 -13.00 -3.93
N ARG A 45 1.39 -12.03 -3.27
CA ARG A 45 1.25 -10.61 -3.58
C ARG A 45 1.72 -10.30 -5.00
N ARG A 46 2.87 -10.86 -5.40
CA ARG A 46 3.40 -10.69 -6.76
C ARG A 46 2.41 -11.23 -7.79
N ASP A 47 1.97 -12.47 -7.61
CA ASP A 47 1.00 -13.14 -8.48
C ASP A 47 -0.31 -12.31 -8.53
N PHE A 48 -0.85 -11.87 -7.38
CA PHE A 48 -2.03 -11.01 -7.29
C PHE A 48 -1.90 -9.71 -8.09
N ILE A 49 -0.76 -9.03 -8.01
CA ILE A 49 -0.51 -7.79 -8.74
C ILE A 49 -0.45 -8.03 -10.26
N THR A 50 0.17 -9.12 -10.71
CA THR A 50 0.21 -9.49 -12.12
C THR A 50 -1.20 -9.73 -12.66
N ASP A 51 -2.02 -10.54 -11.96
CA ASP A 51 -3.38 -10.86 -12.42
C ASP A 51 -4.29 -9.62 -12.54
N ILE A 52 -4.23 -8.69 -11.58
CA ILE A 52 -5.05 -7.46 -11.67
C ILE A 52 -4.56 -6.51 -12.77
N ALA A 53 -3.27 -6.54 -13.12
CA ALA A 53 -2.75 -5.76 -14.24
C ALA A 53 -3.32 -6.20 -15.58
N GLU A 54 -3.70 -7.47 -15.69
CA GLU A 54 -4.31 -8.07 -16.88
C GLU A 54 -5.83 -7.90 -16.89
N SER A 55 -6.46 -8.04 -15.73
CA SER A 55 -7.93 -8.10 -15.63
C SER A 55 -8.62 -6.77 -15.29
N GLU A 56 -7.94 -5.81 -14.68
CA GLU A 56 -8.56 -4.61 -14.07
C GLU A 56 -8.14 -3.27 -14.71
N GLY A 57 -7.62 -3.31 -15.95
CA GLY A 57 -7.08 -2.15 -16.67
C GLY A 57 -7.92 -0.86 -16.56
N PRO A 58 -9.25 -0.88 -16.82
CA PRO A 58 -10.09 0.32 -16.68
C PRO A 58 -10.13 0.89 -15.26
N LYS A 59 -10.21 0.05 -14.22
CA LYS A 59 -10.21 0.51 -12.82
C LYS A 59 -8.85 1.08 -12.43
N LEU A 60 -7.77 0.45 -12.87
CA LEU A 60 -6.40 0.93 -12.63
C LEU A 60 -6.17 2.30 -13.28
N ALA A 61 -6.64 2.49 -14.51
CA ALA A 61 -6.56 3.78 -15.21
C ALA A 61 -7.39 4.86 -14.51
N ALA A 62 -8.60 4.54 -14.03
CA ALA A 62 -9.45 5.46 -13.28
C ALA A 62 -8.79 5.95 -11.97
N LEU A 63 -7.93 5.11 -11.38
CA LEU A 63 -7.12 5.42 -10.21
C LEU A 63 -5.86 6.25 -10.53
N GLY A 64 -5.66 6.63 -11.80
CA GLY A 64 -4.47 7.34 -12.26
C GLY A 64 -3.20 6.49 -12.28
N ILE A 65 -3.32 5.15 -12.29
CA ILE A 65 -2.17 4.27 -12.50
C ILE A 65 -1.80 4.36 -13.98
N THR A 66 -0.56 4.77 -14.25
CA THR A 66 -0.08 5.02 -15.60
C THR A 66 0.20 3.70 -16.35
N ALA A 67 0.22 3.75 -17.68
CA ALA A 67 0.58 2.59 -18.49
C ALA A 67 1.97 2.01 -18.13
N LYS A 68 2.92 2.87 -17.75
CA LYS A 68 4.25 2.46 -17.27
C LYS A 68 4.16 1.69 -15.95
N GLU A 69 3.34 2.15 -15.01
CA GLU A 69 3.14 1.43 -13.75
C GLU A 69 2.40 0.11 -13.98
N ILE A 70 1.40 0.06 -14.87
CA ILE A 70 0.73 -1.17 -15.25
C ILE A 70 1.72 -2.17 -15.86
N ALA A 71 2.69 -1.72 -16.67
CA ALA A 71 3.77 -2.59 -17.15
C ALA A 71 4.60 -3.17 -15.99
N GLY A 72 4.97 -2.36 -15.00
CA GLY A 72 5.62 -2.85 -13.78
C GLY A 72 4.74 -3.80 -12.96
N MET A 73 3.42 -3.58 -12.94
CA MET A 73 2.48 -4.49 -12.28
C MET A 73 2.44 -5.86 -12.95
N ARG A 74 2.62 -5.96 -14.28
CA ARG A 74 2.75 -7.27 -14.96
C ARG A 74 3.97 -8.06 -14.48
N GLU A 75 5.01 -7.38 -14.01
CA GLU A 75 6.19 -7.99 -13.38
C GLU A 75 5.98 -8.28 -11.88
N GLY A 76 4.83 -7.86 -11.33
CA GLY A 76 4.42 -8.03 -9.94
C GLY A 76 4.87 -6.90 -9.01
N ILE A 77 5.17 -5.72 -9.57
CA ILE A 77 5.55 -4.52 -8.82
C ILE A 77 4.28 -3.76 -8.42
N VAL A 78 4.12 -3.50 -7.12
CA VAL A 78 3.01 -2.69 -6.60
C VAL A 78 3.18 -1.24 -7.09
N PRO A 79 2.14 -0.62 -7.66
CA PRO A 79 2.23 0.74 -8.17
C PRO A 79 2.40 1.74 -7.01
N GLU A 80 3.03 2.88 -7.29
CA GLU A 80 3.51 3.81 -6.27
C GLU A 80 2.37 4.38 -5.41
N GLY A 81 2.47 4.40 -4.08
CA GLY A 81 1.40 4.93 -3.22
C GLY A 81 0.17 4.02 -3.06
N PHE A 82 0.23 2.79 -3.57
CA PHE A 82 -0.74 1.73 -3.30
C PHE A 82 -0.16 0.64 -2.40
N ALA A 83 -1.03 -0.13 -1.78
CA ALA A 83 -0.69 -1.32 -1.01
C ALA A 83 -1.69 -2.45 -1.30
N VAL A 84 -1.21 -3.69 -1.24
CA VAL A 84 -2.08 -4.86 -1.17
C VAL A 84 -2.48 -5.06 0.29
N HIS A 85 -3.77 -4.98 0.56
CA HIS A 85 -4.35 -5.11 1.88
C HIS A 85 -5.08 -6.44 2.01
N HIS A 86 -4.95 -7.08 3.18
CA HIS A 86 -5.80 -8.19 3.56
C HIS A 86 -7.12 -7.66 4.12
N ILE A 87 -8.26 -7.97 3.49
CA ILE A 87 -9.59 -7.51 3.92
C ILE A 87 -9.87 -8.00 5.35
N LYS A 88 -9.70 -9.30 5.60
CA LYS A 88 -9.65 -9.89 6.93
C LYS A 88 -8.21 -9.92 7.41
N PRO A 89 -7.91 -9.40 8.62
CA PRO A 89 -6.54 -9.32 9.12
C PRO A 89 -5.85 -10.68 9.16
N LEU A 90 -4.63 -10.76 8.61
CA LEU A 90 -3.85 -12.01 8.53
C LEU A 90 -3.51 -12.61 9.91
N ASP A 91 -3.45 -11.77 10.93
CA ASP A 91 -3.21 -12.18 12.32
C ASP A 91 -4.47 -12.67 13.04
N SER A 92 -5.63 -12.65 12.36
CA SER A 92 -6.83 -13.39 12.75
C SER A 92 -6.82 -14.80 12.16
N THR A 93 -7.46 -15.76 12.80
CA THR A 93 -7.65 -17.12 12.25
C THR A 93 -8.45 -17.12 10.94
N GLY A 94 -9.36 -16.15 10.76
CA GLY A 94 -10.15 -15.99 9.54
C GLY A 94 -9.48 -15.20 8.41
N GLY A 95 -8.28 -14.65 8.62
CA GLY A 95 -7.51 -13.98 7.57
C GLY A 95 -6.58 -14.96 6.86
N THR A 96 -6.64 -14.99 5.53
CA THR A 96 -5.87 -15.89 4.65
C THR A 96 -5.12 -15.10 3.58
N ASN A 97 -4.25 -15.76 2.83
CA ASN A 97 -3.66 -15.17 1.62
C ASN A 97 -4.49 -15.48 0.36
N ASP A 98 -5.73 -15.94 0.53
CA ASP A 98 -6.60 -16.22 -0.60
C ASP A 98 -6.91 -14.92 -1.34
N ARG A 99 -7.08 -15.01 -2.67
CA ARG A 99 -7.22 -13.82 -3.52
C ARG A 99 -8.45 -12.99 -3.21
N ASP A 100 -9.53 -13.62 -2.79
CA ASP A 100 -10.77 -12.97 -2.34
C ASP A 100 -10.57 -12.16 -1.04
N ASN A 101 -9.51 -12.45 -0.28
CA ASN A 101 -9.10 -11.70 0.89
C ASN A 101 -8.09 -10.59 0.58
N LEU A 102 -7.71 -10.38 -0.68
CA LEU A 102 -6.75 -9.36 -1.09
C LEU A 102 -7.43 -8.25 -1.89
N VAL A 103 -6.93 -7.03 -1.69
CA VAL A 103 -7.36 -5.87 -2.47
C VAL A 103 -6.19 -4.90 -2.66
N LEU A 104 -6.05 -4.38 -3.87
CA LEU A 104 -5.19 -3.23 -4.13
C LEU A 104 -5.94 -1.95 -3.76
N LEU A 105 -5.37 -1.16 -2.84
CA LEU A 105 -5.98 0.09 -2.41
C LEU A 105 -4.94 1.18 -2.15
N PRO A 106 -5.34 2.46 -2.14
CA PRO A 106 -4.46 3.56 -1.79
C PRO A 106 -3.83 3.41 -0.41
N GLN A 107 -2.52 3.59 -0.30
CA GLN A 107 -1.85 3.53 1.00
C GLN A 107 -2.36 4.64 1.93
N THR A 108 -2.42 5.87 1.43
CA THR A 108 -2.95 7.01 2.20
C THR A 108 -4.11 7.62 1.40
N PRO A 109 -5.27 7.90 2.03
CA PRO A 109 -5.58 7.72 3.46
C PRO A 109 -6.13 6.32 3.82
N TYR A 110 -6.47 5.48 2.85
CA TYR A 110 -7.31 4.29 3.06
C TYR A 110 -6.64 3.17 3.87
N HIS A 111 -5.47 2.67 3.45
CA HIS A 111 -4.77 1.61 4.18
C HIS A 111 -4.49 2.01 5.63
N ASP A 112 -3.93 3.21 5.82
CA ASP A 112 -3.57 3.74 7.13
C ASP A 112 -4.79 3.91 8.04
N ALA A 113 -5.92 4.36 7.48
CA ALA A 113 -7.16 4.53 8.23
C ALA A 113 -7.77 3.21 8.71
N ILE A 114 -7.77 2.17 7.87
CA ILE A 114 -8.27 0.84 8.26
C ILE A 114 -7.47 0.29 9.44
N HIS A 115 -6.13 0.35 9.36
CA HIS A 115 -5.26 -0.09 10.46
C HIS A 115 -5.47 0.74 11.73
N ALA A 116 -5.58 2.07 11.61
CA ALA A 116 -5.78 2.96 12.74
C ALA A 116 -7.14 2.72 13.44
N TYR A 117 -8.18 2.37 12.68
CA TYR A 117 -9.51 2.06 13.20
C TYR A 117 -9.59 0.68 13.87
N LEU A 118 -8.89 -0.33 13.33
CA LEU A 118 -8.85 -1.67 13.91
C LEU A 118 -7.97 -1.76 15.15
N ALA A 119 -6.83 -1.05 15.19
CA ALA A 119 -5.86 -1.14 16.28
C ALA A 119 -6.46 -1.00 17.70
N PRO A 120 -7.28 0.02 18.03
CA PRO A 120 -7.86 0.16 19.36
C PRO A 120 -8.89 -0.95 19.68
N GLN A 121 -9.58 -1.48 18.67
CA GLN A 121 -10.54 -2.57 18.85
C GLN A 121 -9.83 -3.89 19.20
N LEU A 122 -8.67 -4.14 18.58
CA LEU A 122 -7.89 -5.35 18.76
C LEU A 122 -7.07 -5.34 20.06
N GLY A 123 -6.51 -4.20 20.46
CA GLY A 123 -5.84 -4.03 21.76
C GLY A 123 -4.88 -5.16 22.16
N SER A 124 -4.79 -5.45 23.45
CA SER A 124 -3.94 -6.50 24.03
C SER A 124 -4.57 -7.91 23.97
N LEU A 125 -5.22 -8.25 22.85
CA LEU A 125 -5.83 -9.57 22.69
C LEU A 125 -4.79 -10.70 22.80
N LYS A 126 -5.04 -11.63 23.71
CA LYS A 126 -4.23 -12.85 23.83
C LYS A 126 -4.49 -13.79 22.65
N VAL A 127 -3.48 -14.58 22.28
CA VAL A 127 -3.60 -15.68 21.32
C VAL A 127 -4.80 -16.56 21.69
N SER A 128 -5.50 -17.08 20.67
CA SER A 128 -6.72 -17.89 20.73
C SER A 128 -7.94 -17.24 21.40
N ARG A 129 -7.82 -16.01 21.92
CA ARG A 129 -8.97 -15.21 22.31
C ARG A 129 -9.52 -14.47 21.11
N GLY A 130 -10.81 -14.16 21.18
CA GLY A 130 -11.50 -13.43 20.13
C GLY A 130 -12.49 -12.42 20.67
N ARG A 131 -12.85 -11.46 19.83
CA ARG A 131 -13.92 -10.49 20.05
C ARG A 131 -14.56 -10.13 18.71
N THR A 132 -15.79 -9.66 18.77
CA THR A 132 -16.44 -9.05 17.61
C THR A 132 -15.88 -7.64 17.44
N VAL A 133 -15.46 -7.29 16.23
CA VAL A 133 -14.97 -5.96 15.85
C VAL A 133 -15.75 -5.46 14.65
N LYS A 134 -15.79 -4.14 14.49
CA LYS A 134 -16.23 -3.50 13.25
C LYS A 134 -15.08 -3.54 12.26
N LEU A 135 -15.22 -4.37 11.22
CA LEU A 135 -14.23 -4.49 10.15
C LEU A 135 -14.65 -3.61 8.97
N PRO A 136 -13.89 -2.57 8.61
CA PRO A 136 -14.15 -1.80 7.39
C PRO A 136 -14.08 -2.70 6.16
N VAL A 137 -15.08 -2.64 5.30
CA VAL A 137 -15.17 -3.45 4.09
C VAL A 137 -14.63 -2.66 2.91
N VAL A 138 -13.58 -3.21 2.30
CA VAL A 138 -13.06 -2.79 1.01
C VAL A 138 -13.30 -3.92 0.01
N LYS A 139 -13.97 -3.63 -1.10
CA LYS A 139 -14.32 -4.63 -2.11
C LYS A 139 -13.17 -4.79 -3.09
N GLY A 140 -12.74 -6.03 -3.30
CA GLY A 140 -11.66 -6.39 -4.22
C GLY A 140 -12.11 -6.58 -5.67
N PRO A 141 -11.15 -6.86 -6.58
CA PRO A 141 -9.71 -6.96 -6.33
C PRO A 141 -8.98 -5.59 -6.36
N VAL A 142 -9.63 -4.55 -6.89
CA VAL A 142 -9.11 -3.17 -6.91
C VAL A 142 -10.15 -2.25 -6.27
N PHE A 143 -9.77 -1.58 -5.19
CA PHE A 143 -10.65 -0.62 -4.51
C PHE A 143 -10.61 0.72 -5.25
N VAL A 144 -11.78 1.18 -5.67
CA VAL A 144 -11.97 2.52 -6.25
C VAL A 144 -12.64 3.41 -5.20
N PRO A 145 -11.97 4.49 -4.75
CA PRO A 145 -12.57 5.49 -3.88
C PRO A 145 -13.88 6.05 -4.45
N PRO A 146 -14.79 6.58 -3.61
CA PRO A 146 -15.97 7.30 -4.07
C PRO A 146 -15.60 8.42 -5.06
N ALA A 147 -16.48 8.70 -6.02
CA ALA A 147 -16.19 9.59 -7.16
C ALA A 147 -15.66 10.98 -6.75
N ASN A 148 -16.15 11.52 -5.63
CA ASN A 148 -15.71 12.82 -5.10
C ASN A 148 -14.24 12.82 -4.65
N ASP A 149 -13.72 11.67 -4.25
CA ASP A 149 -12.33 11.51 -3.80
C ASP A 149 -11.41 11.07 -4.95
N LEU A 150 -11.94 10.49 -6.03
CA LEU A 150 -11.14 9.88 -7.09
C LEU A 150 -10.26 10.89 -7.84
N ALA A 151 -10.81 12.04 -8.24
CA ALA A 151 -10.07 13.07 -8.98
C ALA A 151 -9.00 13.74 -8.09
N ALA A 152 -9.36 14.05 -6.84
CA ALA A 152 -8.43 14.59 -5.85
C ALA A 152 -7.32 13.59 -5.54
N PHE A 153 -7.65 12.31 -5.43
CA PHE A 153 -6.72 11.24 -5.16
C PHE A 153 -5.74 11.01 -6.34
N ALA A 154 -6.26 10.91 -7.57
CA ALA A 154 -5.44 10.75 -8.77
C ALA A 154 -4.49 11.94 -9.03
N ALA A 155 -4.85 13.14 -8.57
CA ALA A 155 -3.98 14.31 -8.57
C ALA A 155 -2.94 14.24 -7.44
N ALA A 156 -3.38 14.10 -6.18
CA ALA A 156 -2.52 14.15 -4.99
C ALA A 156 -1.48 13.02 -4.90
N ARG A 157 -1.74 11.88 -5.54
CA ARG A 157 -0.82 10.73 -5.58
C ARG A 157 0.53 11.08 -6.19
N ARG A 158 0.58 11.95 -7.20
CA ARG A 158 1.83 12.36 -7.86
C ARG A 158 2.73 13.19 -6.94
N ASP A 159 2.13 14.01 -6.08
CA ASP A 159 2.87 14.97 -5.25
C ASP A 159 3.29 14.34 -3.91
N ALA A 160 2.42 13.55 -3.29
CA ALA A 160 2.63 13.04 -1.91
C ALA A 160 3.70 11.95 -1.78
N TRP A 161 4.17 11.34 -2.88
CA TRP A 161 5.19 10.30 -2.83
C TRP A 161 6.58 10.80 -3.21
N GLN A 162 6.69 11.78 -4.11
CA GLN A 162 7.96 12.47 -4.41
C GLN A 162 8.55 13.15 -3.16
N ASP A 163 7.69 13.76 -2.32
CA ASP A 163 8.11 14.38 -1.05
C ASP A 163 8.63 13.38 -0.01
N ARG A 164 8.27 12.09 -0.11
CA ARG A 164 8.79 11.05 0.81
C ARG A 164 10.14 10.47 0.39
N ARG A 165 10.56 10.66 -0.88
CA ARG A 165 11.92 10.33 -1.36
C ARG A 165 12.90 11.49 -1.26
N GLY A 166 12.42 12.73 -1.12
CA GLY A 166 13.28 13.92 -1.01
C GLY A 166 14.15 13.97 0.25
N ASP A 167 13.79 13.22 1.30
CA ASP A 167 14.50 13.22 2.59
C ASP A 167 15.53 12.08 2.75
N ASP A 168 15.72 11.17 1.77
CA ASP A 168 16.61 9.99 1.92
C ASP A 168 17.22 9.44 0.60
N LEU A 169 17.87 10.30 -0.21
CA LEU A 169 18.86 9.84 -1.18
C LEU A 169 20.28 10.11 -0.65
N PRO A 170 21.22 9.15 -0.64
CA PRO A 170 22.61 9.55 -0.73
C PRO A 170 22.73 10.34 -2.04
N ARG A 171 23.24 11.57 -1.93
CA ARG A 171 23.59 12.44 -3.05
C ARG A 171 24.40 11.59 -4.04
N VAL A 172 23.77 11.12 -5.12
CA VAL A 172 24.48 10.44 -6.20
C VAL A 172 25.49 11.47 -6.69
N ALA A 173 26.77 11.18 -6.48
CA ALA A 173 27.83 12.05 -6.92
C ALA A 173 27.59 12.34 -8.41
N ALA A 174 27.54 13.63 -8.75
CA ALA A 174 27.50 14.05 -10.14
C ALA A 174 28.59 13.29 -10.92
N PRO A 175 28.35 12.86 -12.16
CA PRO A 175 29.39 12.25 -12.97
C PRO A 175 30.57 13.23 -13.01
N LYS A 176 31.74 12.76 -12.55
CA LYS A 176 32.99 13.50 -12.68
C LYS A 176 33.11 13.88 -14.15
N THR A 177 33.09 15.18 -14.42
CA THR A 177 33.42 15.74 -15.73
C THR A 177 34.70 15.08 -16.22
N ALA A 178 34.63 14.46 -17.39
CA ALA A 178 35.80 13.92 -18.08
C ALA A 178 36.88 15.01 -18.18
N PRO A 179 38.18 14.66 -18.11
CA PRO A 179 39.24 15.64 -18.27
C PRO A 179 39.14 16.30 -19.65
N ARG A 180 39.16 17.64 -19.65
CA ARG A 180 39.34 18.43 -20.87
C ARG A 180 40.69 18.03 -21.46
N THR A 181 40.68 17.40 -22.63
CA THR A 181 41.84 17.31 -23.50
C THR A 181 42.23 18.73 -23.92
N ASP A 182 43.32 19.17 -23.32
CA ASP A 182 44.19 20.26 -23.71
C ASP A 182 44.77 20.00 -25.11
N LEU A 183 44.04 20.45 -26.14
CA LEU A 183 44.65 20.75 -27.44
C LEU A 183 45.36 22.10 -27.33
N GLY A 184 46.57 22.07 -26.78
CA GLY A 184 47.53 23.17 -26.75
C GLY A 184 48.63 22.99 -27.81
N GLY A 185 48.48 23.70 -28.91
CA GLY A 185 49.52 24.26 -29.78
C GLY A 185 50.84 23.51 -30.03
N LEU A 186 51.03 23.08 -31.28
CA LEU A 186 52.29 23.33 -31.98
C LEU A 186 52.04 24.47 -32.98
N ALA A 187 52.79 25.54 -32.84
CA ALA A 187 53.05 26.55 -33.87
C ALA A 187 54.48 26.35 -34.38
N PRO A 188 54.92 27.00 -35.47
CA PRO A 188 54.21 27.44 -36.67
C PRO A 188 54.23 26.39 -37.81
#